data_AF-A0A5C3DP28-F1
#
_entry.id   AF-A0A5C3DP28-F1
#
_cell.length_a   1.000
_cell.length_b   1.000
_cell.length_c   1.000
_cell.angle_alpha   90.00
_cell.angle_beta   90.00
_cell.angle_gamma   90.00
#
_symmetry.space_group_name_H-M   'P 1'
#
loop_
_entity.id
_entity.type
_entity.pdbx_description
1 polymer ?
#
loop_
_entity_poly.entity_id
_entity_poly.type
_entity_poly.pdbx_seq_one_letter_code
_entity_poly.pdbx_strand_id
1 'polypeptide(L)'
;MLSAIRPTVKLLGRTAVRAAPKPFAAPRLRAGFASSVRINGVQKRFTEEHEWVSFDDATNIGTVGITDYAQKSLGDVVFIELPEAGAQVKKGDDIGAVESVKAASDIYAPVSGQIEAVNEKLNDEPSLLNKQPESDGWLCQIKLSNPADFETLLTAEAYQKICEN
;
A
#
# COMPACT_ATOMS: atom_id res chain seq x y z
N MET A 1 18.09 -79.68 -41.59
CA MET A 1 17.72 -80.13 -40.23
C MET A 1 17.18 -78.93 -39.46
N LEU A 2 16.01 -79.11 -38.84
CA LEU A 2 15.40 -78.32 -37.75
C LEU A 2 15.01 -76.86 -38.05
N SER A 3 13.71 -76.54 -38.10
CA SER A 3 12.88 -76.10 -36.95
C SER A 3 12.65 -74.58 -37.10
N ALA A 4 11.52 -73.92 -36.85
CA ALA A 4 10.32 -74.20 -36.07
C ALA A 4 9.34 -73.02 -36.27
N ILE A 5 8.02 -73.23 -36.07
CA ILE A 5 7.12 -72.43 -35.19
C ILE A 5 6.89 -70.93 -35.61
N ARG A 6 5.68 -70.38 -35.84
CA ARG A 6 4.37 -70.38 -35.14
C ARG A 6 3.29 -69.68 -36.03
N PRO A 7 2.00 -69.68 -35.65
CA PRO A 7 0.88 -69.65 -36.60
C PRO A 7 -0.06 -68.42 -36.49
N THR A 8 -1.06 -68.43 -37.39
CA THR A 8 -2.44 -67.93 -37.27
C THR A 8 -2.71 -66.42 -37.22
N VAL A 9 -3.34 -65.91 -38.27
CA VAL A 9 -4.13 -64.67 -38.25
C VAL A 9 -5.62 -65.02 -38.42
N LYS A 10 -6.34 -64.87 -37.30
CA LYS A 10 -7.78 -64.59 -37.15
C LYS A 10 -8.13 -63.30 -37.93
N LEU A 11 -9.32 -63.00 -38.43
CA LEU A 11 -10.61 -63.03 -37.73
C LEU A 11 -11.72 -62.68 -38.75
N LEU A 12 -12.88 -63.30 -38.57
CA LEU A 12 -14.12 -63.02 -39.30
C LEU A 12 -14.68 -61.61 -39.03
N GLY A 13 -15.11 -60.96 -40.11
CA GLY A 13 -16.50 -60.60 -40.36
C GLY A 13 -17.36 -60.00 -39.24
N ARG A 14 -17.40 -58.66 -39.21
CA ARG A 14 -18.60 -57.77 -39.21
C ARG A 14 -19.88 -58.28 -38.53
N THR A 15 -20.39 -57.55 -37.53
CA THR A 15 -21.71 -56.87 -37.64
C THR A 15 -22.00 -55.84 -36.54
N ALA A 16 -22.55 -54.70 -36.98
CA ALA A 16 -23.51 -53.78 -36.33
C ALA A 16 -23.18 -53.14 -34.96
N VAL A 17 -22.64 -51.92 -34.98
CA VAL A 17 -22.77 -50.95 -33.88
C VAL A 17 -23.98 -50.06 -34.15
N ARG A 18 -24.99 -50.15 -33.29
CA ARG A 18 -26.20 -49.32 -33.29
C ARG A 18 -25.84 -47.94 -32.71
N ALA A 19 -26.07 -46.87 -33.47
CA ALA A 19 -25.80 -45.50 -33.04
C ALA A 19 -26.77 -45.05 -31.94
N ALA A 20 -26.23 -44.54 -30.82
CA ALA A 20 -27.00 -43.87 -29.77
C ALA A 20 -26.98 -42.34 -29.97
N PRO A 21 -28.07 -41.60 -29.66
CA PRO A 21 -28.09 -40.14 -29.77
C PRO A 21 -27.27 -39.50 -28.64
N LYS A 22 -26.48 -38.47 -28.97
CA LYS A 22 -25.66 -37.70 -28.03
C LYS A 22 -26.56 -36.89 -27.07
N PRO A 23 -26.28 -36.82 -25.76
CA PRO A 23 -27.01 -35.94 -24.87
C PRO A 23 -26.68 -34.47 -25.18
N PHE A 24 -27.71 -33.64 -25.21
CA PHE A 24 -27.63 -32.18 -25.37
C PHE A 24 -26.88 -31.60 -24.16
N ALA A 25 -25.71 -30.99 -24.37
CA ALA A 25 -24.98 -30.31 -23.31
C ALA A 25 -25.65 -28.96 -23.01
N ALA A 26 -26.10 -28.75 -21.76
CA ALA A 26 -26.60 -27.46 -21.31
C ALA A 26 -25.47 -26.42 -21.24
N PRO A 27 -25.72 -25.14 -21.57
CA PRO A 27 -24.70 -24.10 -21.45
C PRO A 27 -24.35 -23.88 -19.97
N ARG A 28 -23.06 -24.01 -19.64
CA ARG A 28 -22.56 -23.64 -18.31
C ARG A 28 -22.62 -22.12 -18.19
N LEU A 29 -23.55 -21.61 -17.38
CA LEU A 29 -23.54 -20.21 -16.94
C LEU A 29 -22.18 -19.94 -16.27
N ARG A 30 -21.36 -19.08 -16.89
CA ARG A 30 -20.20 -18.50 -16.22
C ARG A 30 -20.74 -17.69 -15.05
N ALA A 31 -20.43 -18.13 -13.83
CA ALA A 31 -20.60 -17.31 -12.64
C ALA A 31 -19.88 -15.98 -12.89
N GLY A 32 -20.64 -14.88 -12.85
CA GLY A 32 -20.11 -13.54 -13.02
C GLY A 32 -19.05 -13.27 -11.96
N PHE A 33 -17.94 -12.67 -12.37
CA PHE A 33 -17.04 -12.02 -11.45
C PHE A 33 -17.86 -10.91 -10.78
N ALA A 34 -18.13 -11.07 -9.49
CA ALA A 34 -18.57 -9.95 -8.67
C ALA A 34 -17.41 -8.95 -8.66
N SER A 35 -17.47 -7.93 -9.51
CA SER A 35 -16.63 -6.75 -9.39
C SER A 35 -17.00 -6.11 -8.05
N SER A 36 -16.21 -6.38 -7.02
CA SER A 36 -16.24 -5.57 -5.81
C SER A 36 -15.82 -4.17 -6.23
N VAL A 37 -16.79 -3.26 -6.29
CA VAL A 37 -16.53 -1.84 -6.38
C VAL A 37 -15.69 -1.50 -5.16
N ARG A 38 -14.39 -1.31 -5.34
CA ARG A 38 -13.57 -0.65 -4.32
C ARG A 38 -14.07 0.79 -4.29
N ILE A 39 -14.66 1.19 -3.17
CA ILE A 39 -14.91 2.60 -2.91
C ILE A 39 -13.52 3.18 -2.70
N ASN A 40 -12.98 3.82 -3.73
CA ASN A 40 -11.74 4.57 -3.59
C ASN A 40 -11.97 5.65 -2.53
N GLY A 41 -11.13 5.67 -1.50
CA GLY A 41 -11.30 6.50 -0.32
C GLY A 41 -9.97 6.98 0.24
N VAL A 42 -9.91 8.26 0.56
CA VAL A 42 -8.77 8.84 1.29
C VAL A 42 -8.92 8.51 2.77
N GLN A 43 -7.90 7.88 3.36
CA GLN A 43 -7.90 7.45 4.75
C GLN A 43 -6.70 8.04 5.49
N LYS A 44 -6.89 8.47 6.74
CA LYS A 44 -5.81 9.00 7.58
C LYS A 44 -5.46 8.01 8.71
N ARG A 45 -4.16 7.76 8.90
CA ARG A 45 -3.60 6.94 9.98
C ARG A 45 -2.40 7.65 10.62
N PHE A 46 -1.93 7.14 11.75
CA PHE A 46 -0.93 7.78 12.60
C PHE A 46 0.14 6.79 13.08
N THR A 47 1.29 7.31 13.49
CA THR A 47 2.39 6.55 14.11
C THR A 47 2.48 6.81 15.62
N GLU A 48 3.25 6.00 16.34
CA GLU A 48 3.52 6.25 17.76
C GLU A 48 4.47 7.46 17.92
N GLU A 49 5.25 7.75 16.89
CA GLU A 49 6.19 8.85 16.72
C GLU A 49 5.51 10.18 16.36
N HIS A 50 4.17 10.22 16.41
CA HIS A 50 3.35 11.42 16.19
C HIS A 50 3.40 12.00 14.77
N GLU A 51 3.60 11.14 13.77
CA GLU A 51 3.38 11.45 12.35
C GLU A 51 1.98 11.01 11.91
N TRP A 52 1.53 11.55 10.79
CA TRP A 52 0.30 11.12 10.11
C TRP A 52 0.56 10.79 8.64
N VAL A 53 -0.27 9.88 8.12
CA VAL A 53 -0.34 9.54 6.69
C VAL A 53 -1.78 9.65 6.22
N SER A 54 -2.02 10.48 5.21
CA SER A 54 -3.27 10.52 4.45
C SER A 54 -3.09 9.78 3.14
N PHE A 55 -3.63 8.57 3.05
CA PHE A 55 -3.47 7.65 1.92
C PHE A 55 -4.67 7.70 0.98
N ASP A 56 -4.41 7.96 -0.29
CA ASP A 56 -5.37 7.82 -1.40
C ASP A 56 -5.13 6.49 -2.11
N ASP A 57 -6.08 5.56 -2.00
CA ASP A 57 -5.99 4.22 -2.56
C ASP A 57 -6.14 4.16 -4.09
N ALA A 58 -6.71 5.20 -4.72
CA ALA A 58 -6.85 5.30 -6.17
C ALA A 58 -5.51 5.64 -6.83
N THR A 59 -4.74 6.53 -6.19
CA THR A 59 -3.42 6.98 -6.68
C THR A 59 -2.26 6.19 -6.06
N ASN A 60 -2.52 5.51 -4.94
CA ASN A 60 -1.54 4.83 -4.11
C ASN A 60 -0.48 5.80 -3.52
N ILE A 61 -0.90 7.04 -3.24
CA ILE A 61 -0.06 8.11 -2.69
C ILE A 61 -0.47 8.35 -1.23
N GLY A 62 0.52 8.31 -0.33
CA GLY A 62 0.41 8.72 1.06
C GLY A 62 1.05 10.10 1.27
N THR A 63 0.26 11.09 1.69
CA THR A 63 0.81 12.37 2.15
C THR A 63 1.19 12.25 3.61
N VAL A 64 2.42 12.65 3.97
CA VAL A 64 3.00 12.50 5.31
C VAL A 64 3.25 13.87 5.95
N GLY A 65 3.03 13.98 7.25
CA GLY A 65 3.40 15.14 8.05
C GLY A 65 3.43 14.83 9.55
N ILE A 66 3.68 15.84 10.38
CA ILE A 66 3.60 15.72 11.84
C ILE A 66 2.23 16.16 12.35
N THR A 67 1.82 15.62 13.49
CA THR A 67 0.52 15.92 14.12
C THR A 67 0.52 17.25 14.86
N ASP A 68 -0.68 17.75 15.19
CA ASP A 68 -0.81 18.93 16.06
C ASP A 68 -0.20 18.72 17.46
N TYR A 69 -0.20 17.49 17.98
CA TYR A 69 0.47 17.16 19.23
C TYR A 69 2.00 17.32 19.12
N ALA A 70 2.59 16.81 18.05
CA ALA A 70 4.03 16.89 17.82
C ALA A 70 4.51 18.35 17.74
N GLN A 71 3.86 19.18 16.92
CA GLN A 71 4.29 20.59 16.78
C GLN A 71 4.18 21.38 18.09
N LYS A 72 3.15 21.12 18.91
CA LYS A 72 3.02 21.74 20.24
C LYS A 72 4.14 21.33 21.18
N SER A 73 4.54 20.06 21.11
CA SER A 73 5.62 19.50 21.93
C SER A 73 6.99 20.06 21.53
N LEU A 74 7.22 20.25 20.22
CA LEU A 74 8.43 20.89 19.70
C LEU A 74 8.48 22.38 20.03
N GLY A 75 7.34 23.10 19.94
CA GLY A 75 7.29 24.56 20.02
C GLY A 75 7.59 25.22 18.66
N ASP A 76 8.11 26.45 18.69
CA ASP A 76 8.30 27.25 17.48
C ASP A 76 9.36 26.63 16.56
N VAL A 77 8.90 26.07 15.44
CA VAL A 77 9.74 25.41 14.43
C VAL A 77 10.53 26.47 13.65
N VAL A 78 11.83 26.22 13.49
CA VAL A 78 12.77 27.13 12.83
C VAL A 78 13.50 26.50 11.65
N PHE A 79 13.57 25.18 11.59
CA PHE A 79 14.22 24.45 10.51
C PHE A 79 13.58 23.09 10.29
N ILE A 80 13.57 22.64 9.02
CA ILE A 80 12.99 21.37 8.59
C ILE A 80 13.96 20.77 7.56
N GLU A 81 14.44 19.56 7.82
CA GLU A 81 15.14 18.75 6.84
C GLU A 81 14.12 17.87 6.12
N LEU A 82 13.95 18.10 4.81
CA LEU A 82 13.04 17.34 3.95
C LEU A 82 13.81 16.19 3.25
N PRO A 83 13.13 15.07 2.94
CA PRO A 83 13.75 14.00 2.16
C PRO A 83 14.05 14.42 0.72
N GLU A 84 14.84 13.63 0.01
CA GLU A 84 15.09 13.84 -1.42
C GLU A 84 13.93 13.26 -2.26
N ALA A 85 13.38 14.07 -3.17
CA ALA A 85 12.41 13.58 -4.14
C ALA A 85 13.03 12.50 -5.04
N GLY A 86 12.32 11.38 -5.18
CA GLY A 86 12.78 10.21 -5.91
C GLY A 86 13.49 9.15 -5.05
N ALA A 87 13.83 9.45 -3.80
CA ALA A 87 14.44 8.49 -2.88
C ALA A 87 13.53 7.29 -2.60
N GLN A 88 14.13 6.11 -2.42
CA GLN A 88 13.44 4.89 -1.99
C GLN A 88 13.61 4.73 -0.48
N VAL A 89 12.50 4.54 0.23
CA VAL A 89 12.46 4.44 1.70
C VAL A 89 11.69 3.20 2.12
N LYS A 90 12.09 2.62 3.24
CA LYS A 90 11.36 1.55 3.94
C LYS A 90 10.69 2.13 5.17
N LYS A 91 9.62 1.47 5.62
CA LYS A 91 8.98 1.81 6.89
C LYS A 91 10.01 1.83 8.02
N GLY A 92 10.06 2.94 8.76
CA GLY A 92 10.98 3.19 9.86
C GLY A 92 12.34 3.77 9.46
N ASP A 93 12.62 3.96 8.17
CA ASP A 93 13.82 4.69 7.75
C ASP A 93 13.69 6.17 8.15
N ASP A 94 14.79 6.78 8.57
CA ASP A 94 14.88 8.23 8.75
C ASP A 94 14.76 8.94 7.39
N ILE A 95 13.87 9.92 7.31
CA ILE A 95 13.59 10.71 6.10
C ILE A 95 13.82 12.21 6.30
N GLY A 96 14.31 12.65 7.45
CA GLY A 96 14.55 14.05 7.76
C GLY A 96 14.31 14.38 9.23
N ALA A 97 14.22 15.67 9.53
CA ALA A 97 14.11 16.17 10.90
C ALA A 97 13.33 17.48 10.98
N VAL A 98 12.74 17.75 12.14
CA VAL A 98 12.12 19.04 12.48
C VAL A 98 12.80 19.63 13.69
N GLU A 99 13.31 20.85 13.55
CA GLU A 99 14.00 21.57 14.62
C GLU A 99 13.23 22.83 15.04
N SER A 100 13.17 23.03 16.35
CA SER A 100 12.60 24.19 17.00
C SER A 100 13.66 24.91 17.83
N VAL A 101 13.30 26.05 18.42
CA VAL A 101 14.16 26.74 19.39
C VAL A 101 14.36 25.97 20.71
N LYS A 102 13.67 24.84 20.91
CA LYS A 102 13.66 24.07 22.16
C LYS A 102 14.10 22.62 22.00
N ALA A 103 13.87 22.01 20.83
CA ALA A 103 14.05 20.60 20.58
C ALA A 103 14.32 20.32 19.10
N ALA A 104 14.79 19.12 18.82
CA ALA A 104 14.86 18.54 17.49
C ALA A 104 14.25 17.14 17.55
N SER A 105 13.56 16.74 16.48
CA SER A 105 13.04 15.37 16.32
C SER A 105 13.30 14.89 14.92
N ASP A 106 13.84 13.68 14.80
CA ASP A 106 13.89 12.94 13.55
C ASP A 106 12.47 12.60 13.10
N ILE A 107 12.30 12.42 11.78
CA ILE A 107 11.06 12.03 11.12
C ILE A 107 11.30 10.72 10.41
N TYR A 108 10.44 9.73 10.66
CA TYR A 108 10.58 8.41 10.08
C TYR A 108 9.55 8.17 8.98
N ALA A 109 9.90 7.34 8.00
CA ALA A 109 8.98 6.89 6.97
C ALA A 109 7.89 5.99 7.58
N PRO A 110 6.61 6.39 7.57
CA PRO A 110 5.55 5.58 8.17
C PRO A 110 5.19 4.35 7.32
N VAL A 111 5.56 4.37 6.03
CA VAL A 111 5.28 3.33 5.03
C VAL A 111 6.45 3.21 4.05
N SER A 112 6.65 2.01 3.50
CA SER A 112 7.67 1.79 2.46
C SER A 112 7.22 2.32 1.11
N GLY A 113 8.11 2.93 0.33
CA GLY A 113 7.76 3.51 -0.97
C GLY A 113 8.85 4.40 -1.56
N GLN A 114 8.45 5.18 -2.57
CA GLN A 114 9.29 6.19 -3.20
C GLN A 114 8.76 7.58 -2.88
N ILE A 115 9.63 8.52 -2.50
CA ILE A 115 9.27 9.92 -2.31
C ILE A 115 8.92 10.52 -3.68
N GLU A 116 7.67 10.90 -3.89
CA GLU A 116 7.19 11.47 -5.16
C GLU A 116 7.27 13.00 -5.17
N ALA A 117 7.00 13.63 -4.03
CA ALA A 117 7.04 15.08 -3.88
C ALA A 117 7.42 15.48 -2.45
N VAL A 118 7.95 16.69 -2.29
CA VAL A 118 8.24 17.32 -1.00
C VAL A 118 7.68 18.73 -0.96
N ASN A 119 7.36 19.23 0.23
CA ASN A 119 6.78 20.56 0.39
C ASN A 119 7.89 21.62 0.52
N GLU A 120 8.46 22.03 -0.61
CA GLU A 120 9.57 23.01 -0.65
C GLU A 120 9.23 24.35 0.03
N LYS A 121 7.94 24.68 0.18
CA LYS A 121 7.50 25.89 0.90
C LYS A 121 7.98 25.94 2.34
N LEU A 122 8.22 24.78 2.96
CA LEU A 122 8.68 24.67 4.34
C LEU A 122 10.12 25.19 4.53
N ASN A 123 10.92 25.28 3.47
CA ASN A 123 12.24 25.89 3.52
C ASN A 123 12.16 27.41 3.78
N ASP A 124 11.15 28.07 3.20
CA ASP A 124 10.94 29.51 3.33
C ASP A 124 9.99 29.86 4.49
N GLU A 125 9.02 28.98 4.79
CA GLU A 125 8.02 29.17 5.85
C GLU A 125 7.91 27.95 6.79
N PRO A 126 8.93 27.67 7.63
CA PRO A 126 8.90 26.54 8.55
C PRO A 126 7.77 26.64 9.59
N SER A 127 7.35 27.87 9.93
CA SER A 127 6.22 28.13 10.84
C SER A 127 4.88 27.55 10.38
N LEU A 128 4.78 27.14 9.11
CA LEU A 128 3.59 26.47 8.58
C LEU A 128 3.32 25.14 9.31
N LEU A 129 4.37 24.45 9.78
CA LEU A 129 4.22 23.26 10.64
C LEU A 129 3.53 23.58 11.97
N ASN A 130 3.73 24.76 12.54
CA ASN A 130 3.01 25.15 13.75
C ASN A 130 1.56 25.58 13.47
N LYS A 131 1.31 26.24 12.33
CA LYS A 131 -0.02 26.81 12.00
C LYS A 131 -0.98 25.77 11.42
N GLN A 132 -0.47 24.89 10.56
CA GLN A 132 -1.26 23.99 9.72
C GLN A 132 -0.59 22.59 9.60
N PRO A 133 -0.20 21.94 10.72
CA PRO A 133 0.59 20.69 10.73
C PRO A 133 -0.06 19.55 9.92
N GLU A 134 -1.40 19.52 9.91
CA GLU A 134 -2.19 18.44 9.33
C GLU A 134 -2.86 18.80 8.00
N SER A 135 -2.51 19.95 7.42
CA SER A 135 -2.97 20.37 6.09
C SER A 135 -1.81 20.88 5.23
N ASP A 136 -1.54 22.18 5.26
CA ASP A 136 -0.55 22.82 4.37
C ASP A 136 0.90 22.55 4.81
N GLY A 137 1.11 22.11 6.06
CA GLY A 137 2.39 21.70 6.64
C GLY A 137 2.78 20.24 6.38
N TRP A 138 2.23 19.58 5.35
CA TRP A 138 2.72 18.25 4.95
C TRP A 138 4.21 18.30 4.57
N LEU A 139 4.96 17.23 4.84
CA LEU A 139 6.40 17.14 4.61
C LEU A 139 6.71 16.57 3.22
N CYS A 140 6.16 15.38 2.94
CA CYS A 140 6.41 14.66 1.69
C CYS A 140 5.20 13.82 1.26
N GLN A 141 5.22 13.38 0.01
CA GLN A 141 4.30 12.40 -0.55
C GLN A 141 5.08 11.14 -0.92
N ILE A 142 4.59 9.99 -0.45
CA ILE A 142 5.19 8.68 -0.70
C ILE A 142 4.25 7.91 -1.62
N LYS A 143 4.78 7.41 -2.73
CA LYS A 143 4.11 6.37 -3.52
C LYS A 143 4.40 5.01 -2.91
N LEU A 144 3.39 4.42 -2.27
CA LEU A 144 3.58 3.22 -1.45
C LEU A 144 4.01 2.02 -2.31
N SER A 145 5.10 1.36 -1.93
CA SER A 145 5.50 0.07 -2.53
C SER A 145 4.82 -1.11 -1.83
N ASN A 146 4.41 -0.93 -0.57
CA ASN A 146 3.69 -1.92 0.23
C ASN A 146 2.47 -1.32 0.95
N PRO A 147 1.27 -1.37 0.36
CA PRO A 147 0.04 -0.84 0.99
C PRO A 147 -0.32 -1.51 2.33
N ALA A 148 0.18 -2.72 2.60
CA ALA A 148 -0.06 -3.38 3.87
C ALA A 148 0.58 -2.65 5.06
N ASP A 149 1.65 -1.87 4.83
CA ASP A 149 2.27 -1.05 5.88
C ASP A 149 1.25 -0.07 6.49
N PHE A 150 0.40 0.53 5.64
CA PHE A 150 -0.62 1.49 6.07
C PHE A 150 -1.66 0.89 7.01
N GLU A 151 -2.05 -0.38 6.79
CA GLU A 151 -3.05 -1.05 7.64
C GLU A 151 -2.55 -1.35 9.05
N THR A 152 -1.22 -1.39 9.24
CA THR A 152 -0.60 -1.57 10.56
C THR A 152 -0.54 -0.28 11.39
N LEU A 153 -0.81 0.87 10.78
CA LEU A 153 -0.76 2.17 11.44
C LEU A 153 -2.00 2.40 12.31
N LEU A 154 -1.84 3.32 13.26
CA LEU A 154 -2.87 3.63 14.25
C LEU A 154 -4.06 4.34 13.61
N THR A 155 -5.25 3.97 14.04
CA THR A 155 -6.45 4.78 13.80
C THR A 155 -6.40 6.05 14.65
N ALA A 156 -7.22 7.05 14.31
CA ALA A 156 -7.36 8.26 15.12
C ALA A 156 -7.71 7.94 16.59
N GLU A 157 -8.63 6.99 16.82
CA GLU A 157 -9.03 6.57 18.17
C GLU A 157 -7.88 5.91 18.96
N ALA A 158 -7.02 5.15 18.30
CA ALA A 158 -5.87 4.54 18.94
C ALA A 158 -4.78 5.58 19.25
N TYR A 159 -4.52 6.48 18.31
CA TYR A 159 -3.55 7.57 18.48
C TYR A 159 -3.95 8.55 19.59
N GLN A 160 -5.23 8.88 19.71
CA GLN A 160 -5.73 9.74 20.78
C GLN A 160 -5.36 9.19 22.17
N LYS A 161 -5.45 7.87 22.36
CA LYS A 161 -5.05 7.22 23.63
C LYS A 161 -3.56 7.34 23.92
N ILE A 162 -2.71 7.47 22.89
CA ILE A 162 -1.27 7.71 23.08
C ILE A 162 -1.04 9.14 23.57
N CYS A 163 -1.77 10.12 23.03
CA CYS A 163 -1.61 11.53 23.41
C CYS A 163 -2.15 11.88 24.81
N GLU A 164 -3.01 11.03 25.38
CA GLU A 164 -3.61 11.24 26.71
C GLU A 164 -2.76 10.71 27.87
N ASN A 165 -1.68 9.98 27.59
CA ASN A 165 -0.76 9.40 28.59
C ASN A 165 0.52 10.23 28.75
#